data_AF-A0AAD7RQ59-F1
#
_entry.id   AF-A0AAD7RQ59-F1
#
_cell.length_a   1.000
_cell.length_b   1.000
_cell.length_c   1.000
_cell.angle_alpha   90.00
_cell.angle_beta   90.00
_cell.angle_gamma   90.00
#
_symmetry.space_group_name_H-M   'P 1'
#
loop_
_entity.id
_entity.type
_entity.pdbx_description
1 polymer ?
#
loop_
_entity_poly.entity_id
_entity_poly.type
_entity_poly.pdbx_seq_one_letter_code
_entity_poly.pdbx_strand_id
1 'polypeptide(L)'
;MPRRWVIGGCSNTNTDGVTLHFWPKNEKLAHQWGRFARIKRADWVKGTPGVSTICGVHFLPTDYDGYEQWKAGFVSRLRLENGAVSTVNARFSGAPDTGVARPVMEVNR
;
A
#
# COMPACT_ATOMS: atom_id res chain seq x y z
N MET A 1 6.57 8.46 17.03
CA MET A 1 5.18 7.99 16.88
C MET A 1 5.18 6.68 16.10
N PRO A 2 4.71 5.55 16.64
CA PRO A 2 4.60 4.31 15.88
C PRO A 2 3.56 4.48 14.76
N ARG A 3 3.91 4.08 13.53
CA ARG A 3 2.99 4.14 12.39
C ARG A 3 1.88 3.12 12.64
N ARG A 4 0.61 3.54 12.47
CA ARG A 4 -0.54 2.66 12.69
C ARG A 4 -0.93 1.98 11.39
N TRP A 5 -0.72 0.68 11.34
CA TRP A 5 -1.15 -0.16 10.22
C TRP A 5 -2.66 -0.29 10.20
N VAL A 6 -3.24 0.02 9.04
CA VAL A 6 -4.68 -0.08 8.80
C VAL A 6 -5.10 -1.54 8.66
N ILE A 7 -4.28 -2.35 7.98
CA ILE A 7 -4.61 -3.73 7.64
C ILE A 7 -4.10 -4.66 8.74
N GLY A 8 -5.01 -5.43 9.33
CA GLY A 8 -4.67 -6.44 10.33
C GLY A 8 -3.70 -7.47 9.79
N GLY A 9 -2.66 -7.80 10.55
CA GLY A 9 -1.64 -8.78 10.16
C GLY A 9 -0.62 -8.29 9.12
N CYS A 10 -0.69 -7.02 8.69
CA CYS A 10 0.32 -6.45 7.81
C CYS A 10 1.45 -5.80 8.63
N SER A 11 2.63 -6.40 8.57
CA SER A 11 3.87 -5.89 9.19
C SER A 11 4.90 -5.41 8.17
N ASN A 12 4.53 -5.35 6.87
CA ASN A 12 5.45 -4.93 5.81
C ASN A 12 5.85 -3.48 6.00
N THR A 13 7.15 -3.24 6.04
CA THR A 13 7.78 -1.94 6.23
C THR A 13 8.33 -1.41 4.91
N ASN A 14 8.75 -0.14 4.90
CA ASN A 14 9.40 0.43 3.72
C ASN A 14 10.74 -0.24 3.40
N THR A 15 11.38 -0.85 4.41
CA THR A 15 12.60 -1.65 4.27
C THR A 15 12.37 -2.95 3.50
N ASP A 16 11.13 -3.43 3.41
CA ASP A 16 10.77 -4.60 2.59
C ASP A 16 10.58 -4.25 1.10
N GLY A 17 11.00 -3.06 0.68
CA GLY A 17 10.79 -2.56 -0.69
C GLY A 17 9.35 -2.18 -1.00
N VAL A 18 8.46 -2.22 -0.01
CA VAL A 18 7.03 -1.90 -0.13
C VAL A 18 6.79 -0.41 0.06
N THR A 19 6.08 0.21 -0.88
CA THR A 19 5.67 1.61 -0.77
C THR A 19 4.53 1.74 0.23
N LEU A 20 4.61 2.73 1.13
CA LEU A 20 3.57 3.01 2.11
C LEU A 20 2.77 4.24 1.68
N HIS A 21 1.44 4.12 1.72
CA HIS A 21 0.53 5.20 1.38
C HIS A 21 -0.18 5.70 2.63
N PHE A 22 -0.10 7.01 2.86
CA PHE A 22 -0.79 7.65 3.97
C PHE A 22 -2.30 7.66 3.73
N TRP A 23 -3.03 7.62 4.84
CA TRP A 23 -4.48 7.75 4.82
C TRP A 23 -4.90 9.03 4.09
N PRO A 24 -5.87 8.95 3.17
CA PRO A 24 -6.27 10.06 2.34
C PRO A 24 -6.94 11.15 3.17
N LYS A 25 -6.74 12.41 2.76
CA LYS A 25 -7.46 13.56 3.31
C LYS A 25 -8.88 13.68 2.76
N ASN A 26 -9.13 13.13 1.57
CA ASN A 26 -10.45 13.12 0.95
C ASN A 26 -11.37 12.14 1.68
N GLU A 27 -12.48 12.64 2.23
CA GLU A 27 -13.42 11.86 3.03
C GLU A 27 -14.06 10.70 2.26
N LYS A 28 -14.37 10.88 0.97
CA LYS A 28 -14.96 9.81 0.14
C LYS A 28 -13.98 8.64 0.01
N LEU A 29 -12.72 8.96 -0.26
CA LEU A 29 -11.65 7.97 -0.40
C LEU A 29 -11.32 7.32 0.95
N ALA A 30 -11.28 8.11 2.02
CA ALA A 30 -11.10 7.63 3.39
C ALA A 30 -12.21 6.66 3.81
N HIS A 31 -13.46 6.92 3.41
CA HIS A 31 -14.58 6.03 3.69
C HIS A 31 -14.40 4.69 2.98
N GLN A 32 -13.98 4.69 1.71
CA GLN A 32 -13.72 3.48 0.93
C GLN A 32 -12.58 2.66 1.54
N TRP A 33 -11.46 3.30 1.89
CA TRP A 33 -10.35 2.67 2.59
C TRP A 33 -10.78 2.14 3.97
N GLY A 34 -11.66 2.88 4.66
CA GLY A 34 -12.25 2.48 5.94
C GLY A 34 -13.09 1.21 5.85
N ARG A 35 -13.86 1.05 4.77
CA ARG A 35 -14.63 -0.18 4.51
C ARG A 35 -13.71 -1.38 4.34
N PHE A 36 -12.61 -1.21 3.59
CA PHE A 36 -11.62 -2.27 3.41
C PHE A 36 -10.91 -2.62 4.74
N ALA A 37 -10.50 -1.60 5.50
CA ALA A 37 -9.87 -1.76 6.80
C ALA A 37 -10.75 -2.56 7.79
N ARG A 38 -12.04 -2.25 7.86
CA ARG A 38 -13.01 -2.95 8.72
C ARG A 38 -13.17 -4.43 8.37
N ILE A 39 -13.01 -4.79 7.10
CA ILE A 39 -13.04 -6.20 6.67
C ILE A 39 -11.82 -6.95 7.20
N LYS A 40 -10.64 -6.32 7.18
CA LYS A 40 -9.37 -6.96 7.55
C LYS A 40 -9.02 -6.82 9.04
N ARG A 41 -9.68 -5.92 9.75
CA ARG A 41 -9.42 -5.61 11.15
C ARG A 41 -10.72 -5.25 11.86
N ALA A 42 -11.23 -6.18 12.66
CA ALA A 42 -12.53 -6.05 13.34
C ALA A 42 -12.57 -4.88 14.34
N ASP A 43 -11.44 -4.55 14.98
CA ASP A 43 -11.30 -3.41 15.91
C ASP A 43 -11.00 -2.07 15.19
N TRP A 44 -11.11 -2.02 13.86
CA TRP A 44 -10.86 -0.79 13.12
C TRP A 44 -12.00 0.22 13.25
N VAL A 45 -11.70 1.33 13.94
CA VAL A 45 -12.66 2.44 14.12
C VAL A 45 -12.53 3.50 13.02
N LYS A 46 -11.35 4.12 12.87
CA LYS A 46 -11.09 5.14 11.85
C LYS A 46 -9.61 5.26 11.52
N GLY A 47 -9.32 5.76 10.33
CA GLY A 47 -7.97 6.16 9.93
C GLY A 47 -7.71 7.64 10.19
N THR A 48 -6.46 7.96 10.47
CA THR A 48 -5.99 9.32 10.72
C THR A 48 -5.06 9.76 9.57
N PRO A 49 -5.39 10.83 8.83
CA PRO A 49 -4.52 11.39 7.81
C PRO A 49 -3.11 11.66 8.33
N GLY A 50 -2.08 11.25 7.59
CA GLY A 50 -0.67 11.44 7.95
C GLY A 50 -0.12 10.51 9.05
N VAL A 51 -0.96 9.67 9.67
CA VAL A 51 -0.55 8.73 10.72
C VAL A 51 -0.84 7.27 10.35
N SER A 52 -2.04 7.03 9.82
CA SER A 52 -2.46 5.70 9.37
C SER A 52 -1.91 5.42 7.97
N THR A 53 -1.38 4.23 7.76
CA THR A 53 -0.76 3.83 6.48
C THR A 53 -1.29 2.50 5.96
N ILE A 54 -1.38 2.39 4.63
CA ILE A 54 -1.68 1.16 3.90
C ILE A 54 -0.48 0.80 3.03
N CYS A 55 -0.10 -0.48 3.03
CA CYS A 55 0.93 -0.99 2.16
C CYS A 55 0.50 -1.00 0.69
N GLY A 56 1.44 -0.70 -0.20
CA GLY A 56 1.22 -0.64 -1.64
C GLY A 56 0.73 -1.96 -2.25
N VAL A 57 1.04 -3.08 -1.60
CA VAL A 57 0.58 -4.43 -1.99
C VAL A 57 -0.94 -4.61 -1.93
N HIS A 58 -1.67 -3.71 -1.27
CA HIS A 58 -3.13 -3.73 -1.19
C HIS A 58 -3.83 -2.94 -2.30
N PHE A 59 -3.05 -2.42 -3.25
CA PHE A 59 -3.52 -1.72 -4.44
C PHE A 59 -3.09 -2.50 -5.68
N LEU A 60 -3.86 -2.36 -6.75
CA LEU A 60 -3.54 -2.98 -8.04
C LEU A 60 -2.47 -2.16 -8.76
N PRO A 61 -1.69 -2.77 -9.65
CA PRO A 61 -0.79 -2.05 -10.57
C PRO A 61 -1.47 -0.89 -11.32
N THR A 62 -2.74 -1.07 -11.70
CA THR A 62 -3.55 -0.07 -12.41
C THR A 62 -3.97 1.10 -11.54
N ASP A 63 -3.89 0.99 -10.21
CA ASP A 63 -4.21 2.07 -9.28
C ASP A 63 -3.05 3.08 -9.15
N TYR A 64 -1.95 2.84 -9.87
CA TYR A 64 -0.71 3.60 -9.78
C TYR A 64 -0.39 4.35 -11.06
N ASP A 65 -0.03 5.61 -10.89
CA ASP A 65 0.58 6.40 -11.96
C ASP A 65 2.04 5.97 -12.13
N GLY A 66 2.37 5.45 -13.31
CA GLY A 66 3.73 5.05 -13.67
C GLY A 66 4.22 3.74 -13.04
N TYR A 67 3.34 2.77 -12.76
CA TYR A 67 3.73 1.46 -12.19
C TYR A 67 4.83 0.75 -12.98
N GLU A 68 4.72 0.71 -14.31
CA GLU A 68 5.73 0.06 -15.16
C GLU A 68 7.09 0.79 -15.11
N GLN A 69 7.09 2.13 -15.06
CA GLN A 69 8.31 2.92 -14.91
C GLN A 69 8.96 2.70 -13.54
N TRP A 70 8.14 2.54 -12.50
CA TRP A 70 8.62 2.26 -11.14
C TRP A 70 9.21 0.85 -11.02
N LYS A 71 8.53 -0.12 -11.62
CA LYS A 71 8.96 -1.53 -11.69
C LYS A 71 10.26 -1.67 -12.46
N ALA A 72 10.41 -0.93 -13.55
CA ALA A 72 11.65 -0.87 -14.34
C ALA A 72 12.77 -0.02 -13.68
N GLY A 73 12.52 0.56 -12.51
CA GLY A 73 13.53 1.29 -11.74
C GLY A 73 13.75 2.75 -12.16
N PHE A 74 13.06 3.26 -13.19
CA PHE A 74 13.20 4.63 -13.68
C PHE A 74 12.65 5.69 -12.71
N VAL A 75 11.63 5.33 -11.92
CA VAL A 75 11.11 6.21 -10.86
C VAL A 75 11.26 5.57 -9.49
N SER A 76 11.68 6.37 -8.51
CA SER A 76 11.93 5.92 -7.14
C SER A 76 10.68 5.86 -6.28
N ARG A 77 9.64 6.61 -6.66
CA ARG A 77 8.42 6.77 -5.88
C ARG A 77 7.20 6.38 -6.69
N LEU A 78 6.50 5.35 -6.23
CA LEU A 78 5.21 4.94 -6.76
C LEU A 78 4.10 5.81 -6.15
N ARG A 79 3.26 6.41 -6.99
CA ARG A 79 2.16 7.29 -6.55
C ARG A 79 0.84 6.66 -6.94
N LEU A 80 -0.09 6.61 -5.99
CA LEU A 80 -1.47 6.23 -6.28
C LEU A 80 -2.13 7.31 -7.13
N GLU A 81 -2.92 6.88 -8.11
CA GLU A 81 -3.81 7.78 -8.83
C GLU A 81 -4.85 8.41 -7.90
N ASN A 82 -5.33 9.60 -8.27
CA ASN A 82 -6.36 10.29 -7.52
C ASN A 82 -7.65 9.48 -7.51
N GLY A 83 -8.02 8.95 -6.35
CA GLY A 83 -9.23 8.14 -6.19
C GLY A 83 -8.99 6.63 -6.17
N ALA A 84 -7.73 6.18 -6.23
CA ALA A 84 -7.38 4.78 -6.07
C ALA A 84 -7.94 4.17 -4.77
N VAL A 85 -8.87 3.23 -4.93
CA VAL A 85 -9.44 2.49 -3.81
C VAL A 85 -8.53 1.30 -3.52
N SER A 86 -8.37 0.94 -2.24
CA SER A 86 -7.70 -0.32 -1.88
C SER A 86 -8.60 -1.50 -2.28
N THR A 87 -8.52 -1.90 -3.55
CA THR A 87 -9.44 -2.85 -4.19
C THR A 87 -9.03 -4.31 -3.95
N VAL A 88 -7.80 -4.54 -3.49
CA VAL A 88 -7.23 -5.88 -3.42
C VAL A 88 -7.72 -6.60 -2.16
N ASN A 89 -8.92 -7.15 -2.29
CA ASN A 89 -9.37 -8.29 -1.50
C ASN A 89 -8.68 -9.56 -2.04
N ALA A 90 -7.35 -9.57 -2.16
CA ALA A 90 -6.66 -10.77 -2.65
C ALA A 90 -6.45 -11.78 -1.53
N ARG A 91 -6.86 -12.99 -1.86
CA ARG A 91 -6.58 -14.25 -1.21
C ARG A 91 -5.08 -14.57 -1.23
N PHE A 92 -4.23 -13.82 -0.53
CA PHE A 92 -2.87 -14.28 -0.26
C PHE A 92 -2.85 -15.10 1.03
N SER A 93 -3.66 -16.15 1.03
CA SER A 93 -3.43 -17.34 1.86
C SER A 93 -2.76 -18.35 0.93
N GLY A 94 -1.43 -18.37 0.92
CA GLY A 94 -0.65 -19.42 0.24
C GLY A 94 0.33 -18.88 -0.78
N ALA A 95 1.61 -19.12 -0.48
CA ALA A 95 2.81 -18.95 -1.31
C ALA A 95 3.40 -17.52 -1.41
N PRO A 96 4.73 -17.38 -1.23
CA PRO A 96 5.45 -16.15 -1.43
C PRO A 96 5.64 -15.94 -2.93
N ASP A 97 4.62 -15.43 -3.61
CA ASP A 97 4.90 -14.71 -4.85
C ASP A 97 5.38 -13.34 -4.42
N THR A 98 6.70 -13.21 -4.40
CA THR A 98 7.49 -11.98 -4.36
C THR A 98 6.61 -10.75 -4.46
N GLY A 99 6.22 -10.18 -3.30
CA GLY A 99 5.74 -8.81 -3.27
C GLY A 99 6.73 -8.02 -4.11
N VAL A 100 6.24 -7.29 -5.12
CA VAL A 100 7.09 -6.60 -6.09
C VAL A 100 7.85 -5.51 -5.32
N ALA A 101 8.87 -5.92 -4.58
CA ALA A 101 9.96 -5.10 -4.17
C ALA A 101 10.60 -4.66 -5.47
N ARG A 102 10.89 -3.37 -5.56
CA ARG A 102 11.72 -2.88 -6.65
C ARG A 102 12.96 -3.78 -6.70
N PRO A 103 13.35 -4.32 -7.86
CA PRO A 103 14.69 -4.88 -7.96
C PRO A 103 15.63 -3.75 -7.55
N VAL A 104 16.33 -3.94 -6.42
CA VAL A 104 17.46 -3.07 -6.09
C VAL A 104 18.42 -3.29 -7.23
N MET A 105 18.50 -2.34 -8.15
CA MET A 105 19.58 -2.32 -9.13
C MET A 105 20.85 -2.23 -8.28
N GLU A 106 21.52 -3.37 -8.13
CA GLU A 106 22.84 -3.45 -7.53
C GLU A 106 23.73 -2.53 -8.37
N VAL A 107 23.99 -1.35 -7.84
CA VAL A 107 24.97 -0.44 -8.42
C VAL A 107 26.32 -1.10 -8.17
N ASN A 108 26.75 -1.95 -9.10
CA ASN A 108 28.13 -2.38 -9.21
C ASN A 108 28.99 -1.11 -9.33
N ARG A 109 29.67 -0.77 -8.23
CA ARG A 109 30.84 0.11 -8.23
C ARG A 109 32.08 -0.77 -8.18
#